data_AF-A0A8X6LBT1-F1
#
_entry.id   AF-A0A8X6LBT1-F1
#
_cell.length_a   1.000
_cell.length_b   1.000
_cell.length_c   1.000
_cell.angle_alpha   90.00
_cell.angle_beta   90.00
_cell.angle_gamma   90.00
#
_symmetry.space_group_name_H-M   'P 1'
#
loop_
_entity.id
_entity.type
_entity.pdbx_description
1 polymer ?
#
loop_
_entity_poly.entity_id
_entity_poly.type
_entity_poly.pdbx_seq_one_letter_code
_entity_poly.pdbx_strand_id
1 'polypeptide(L)'
;MFETGKPASLIIEEQDLKQITDRGQISGVIDTIVNNNQDKVQEYKSGKTKLYGFFVGEVMKLTKGKASPDVVNSILSERLSN
;
A
#
# COMPACT_ATOMS: atom_id res chain seq x y z
N MET A 1 -29.20 -10.86 20.69
CA MET A 1 -27.90 -10.16 20.86
C MET A 1 -26.83 -11.16 20.50
N PHE A 2 -26.21 -11.05 19.32
CA PHE A 2 -25.26 -12.04 18.82
C PHE A 2 -23.84 -11.63 19.21
N GLU A 3 -23.19 -12.55 19.93
CA GLU A 3 -21.80 -12.57 20.30
C GLU A 3 -20.89 -12.61 19.06
N THR A 4 -19.84 -11.78 19.05
CA THR A 4 -18.53 -12.17 18.53
C THR A 4 -17.48 -11.17 19.00
N GLY A 5 -16.67 -11.60 19.96
CA GLY A 5 -15.50 -10.88 20.45
C GLY A 5 -14.44 -10.71 19.36
N LYS A 6 -14.35 -9.50 18.81
CA LYS A 6 -13.09 -8.96 18.26
C LYS A 6 -12.70 -7.76 19.12
N PRO A 7 -11.44 -7.69 19.61
CA PRO A 7 -11.03 -6.60 20.48
C PRO A 7 -11.19 -5.26 19.77
N ALA A 8 -11.69 -4.27 20.51
CA ALA A 8 -12.03 -2.91 20.12
C ALA A 8 -10.85 -2.04 19.61
N SER A 9 -9.74 -2.65 19.18
CA SER A 9 -8.60 -1.98 18.56
C SER A 9 -8.90 -1.47 17.14
N LEU A 10 -10.09 -1.75 16.62
CA LEU A 10 -10.52 -1.46 15.24
C LEU A 10 -11.16 -0.08 15.02
N ILE A 11 -11.40 0.72 16.07
CA ILE A 11 -12.19 1.98 15.97
C ILE A 11 -11.34 3.23 16.29
N ILE A 12 -10.03 3.12 16.48
CA ILE A 12 -9.20 4.25 16.96
C ILE A 12 -8.73 5.18 15.81
N GLU A 13 -8.86 4.81 14.54
CA GLU A 13 -8.24 5.57 13.43
C GLU A 13 -9.19 6.48 12.64
N GLU A 14 -10.44 6.65 13.06
CA GLU A 14 -11.42 7.51 12.37
C GLU A 14 -11.16 9.02 12.53
N GLN A 15 -10.25 9.45 13.40
CA GLN A 15 -10.01 10.88 13.69
C GLN A 15 -8.68 11.45 13.15
N ASP A 16 -7.88 10.66 12.43
CA ASP A 16 -6.60 11.13 11.87
C ASP A 16 -6.51 10.87 10.36
N LEU A 17 -7.61 11.15 9.65
CA LEU A 17 -7.79 11.04 8.20
C LEU A 17 -7.03 12.14 7.43
N LYS A 18 -5.80 12.48 7.85
CA LYS A 18 -4.93 13.28 7.00
C LYS A 18 -4.32 12.36 5.96
N GLN A 19 -4.68 12.62 4.71
CA GLN A 19 -4.06 11.95 3.58
C GLN A 19 -2.55 12.24 3.61
N ILE A 20 -1.73 11.19 3.63
CA ILE A 20 -0.30 11.29 3.39
C ILE A 20 -0.15 11.54 1.90
N THR A 21 0.30 12.75 1.56
CA THR A 21 0.64 13.18 0.19
C THR A 21 2.14 13.34 0.00
N ASP A 22 2.91 13.18 1.08
CA ASP A 22 4.36 13.26 1.03
C ASP A 22 4.93 12.10 0.20
N ARG A 23 5.47 12.45 -0.97
CA ARG A 23 6.07 11.49 -1.90
C ARG A 23 7.26 10.76 -1.27
N GLY A 24 8.00 11.40 -0.36
CA GLY A 24 9.15 10.80 0.31
C GLY A 24 8.73 9.66 1.25
N GLN A 25 7.72 9.91 2.08
CA GLN A 25 7.15 8.88 2.96
C GLN A 25 6.56 7.71 2.15
N ILE A 26 5.78 8.01 1.11
CA ILE A 26 5.17 6.98 0.26
C ILE A 26 6.25 6.21 -0.50
N SER A 27 7.26 6.88 -1.04
CA SER A 27 8.36 6.21 -1.74
C SER A 27 9.13 5.26 -0.83
N GLY A 28 9.39 5.64 0.43
CA GLY A 28 10.08 4.77 1.39
C GLY A 28 9.29 3.49 1.71
N VAL A 29 7.96 3.63 1.83
CA VAL A 29 7.05 2.47 2.00
C VAL A 29 7.06 1.59 0.77
N ILE A 30 6.98 2.18 -0.43
CA ILE A 30 7.02 1.44 -1.70
C ILE A 30 8.35 0.70 -1.86
N ASP A 31 9.49 1.35 -1.61
CA ASP A 31 10.81 0.69 -1.62
C ASP A 31 10.84 -0.51 -0.68
N THR A 32 10.28 -0.37 0.52
CA THR A 32 10.22 -1.47 1.49
C THR A 32 9.39 -2.64 0.96
N ILE A 33 8.22 -2.37 0.36
CA ILE A 33 7.36 -3.43 -0.22
C ILE A 33 8.05 -4.09 -1.41
N VAL A 34 8.63 -3.31 -2.31
CA VAL A 34 9.33 -3.80 -3.52
C VAL A 34 10.52 -4.66 -3.12
N ASN A 35 11.34 -4.23 -2.15
CA ASN A 35 12.46 -5.02 -1.63
C ASN A 35 12.01 -6.28 -0.89
N ASN A 36 10.90 -6.24 -0.15
CA ASN A 36 10.35 -7.44 0.51
C ASN A 36 9.64 -8.39 -0.45
N ASN A 37 9.31 -7.96 -1.66
CA ASN A 37 8.52 -8.73 -2.63
C ASN A 37 9.21 -8.77 -4.00
N GLN A 38 10.54 -8.91 -4.03
CA GLN A 38 11.29 -8.91 -5.30
C GLN A 38 10.80 -9.99 -6.28
N ASP A 39 10.40 -11.17 -5.80
CA ASP A 39 9.82 -12.22 -6.64
C ASP A 39 8.57 -11.72 -7.40
N LYS A 40 7.67 -11.02 -6.70
CA LYS A 40 6.46 -10.44 -7.31
C LYS A 40 6.79 -9.29 -8.27
N VAL A 41 7.86 -8.56 -8.02
CA VAL A 41 8.34 -7.52 -8.95
C VAL A 41 8.79 -8.18 -10.25
N GLN A 42 9.55 -9.26 -10.17
CA GLN A 42 9.97 -10.04 -11.35
C GLN A 42 8.78 -10.64 -12.09
N GLU A 43 7.79 -11.17 -11.37
CA GLU A 43 6.55 -11.66 -11.96
C GLU A 43 5.74 -10.56 -12.65
N TYR A 44 5.67 -9.37 -12.05
CA TYR A 44 5.03 -8.20 -12.65
C TYR A 44 5.74 -7.80 -13.96
N LYS A 45 7.08 -7.70 -13.93
CA LYS A 45 7.92 -7.44 -15.10
C LYS A 45 7.81 -8.53 -16.17
N SER A 46 7.50 -9.76 -15.78
CA SER A 46 7.22 -10.88 -16.69
C SER A 46 5.83 -10.82 -17.34
N GLY A 47 5.06 -9.75 -17.09
CA GLY A 47 3.74 -9.52 -17.70
C GLY A 47 2.56 -9.83 -16.79
N LYS A 48 2.76 -10.20 -15.52
CA LYS A 48 1.66 -10.38 -14.55
C LYS A 48 1.19 -9.04 -13.99
N THR A 49 0.53 -8.25 -14.84
CA THR A 49 0.00 -6.91 -14.50
C THR A 49 -0.96 -6.90 -13.29
N LYS A 50 -1.61 -8.03 -12.98
CA LYS A 50 -2.45 -8.19 -11.77
C LYS A 50 -1.71 -7.91 -10.46
N LEU A 51 -0.38 -8.09 -10.43
CA LEU A 51 0.43 -7.80 -9.26
C LEU A 51 0.52 -6.31 -8.94
N TYR A 52 0.24 -5.43 -9.90
CA TYR A 52 0.15 -4.00 -9.63
C TYR A 52 -0.88 -3.68 -8.55
N GLY A 53 -2.07 -4.29 -8.63
CA GLY A 53 -3.11 -4.12 -7.61
C GLY A 53 -2.72 -4.69 -6.24
N PHE A 54 -1.90 -5.75 -6.22
CA PHE A 54 -1.34 -6.28 -4.97
C PHE A 54 -0.42 -5.25 -4.30
N PHE A 55 0.48 -4.64 -5.06
CA PHE A 55 1.40 -3.63 -4.55
C PHE A 55 0.67 -2.36 -4.06
N VAL A 56 -0.33 -1.88 -4.80
CA VAL A 56 -1.19 -0.76 -4.35
C VAL A 56 -1.88 -1.12 -3.03
N GLY A 57 -2.43 -2.32 -2.92
CA GLY A 57 -3.08 -2.81 -1.70
C GLY A 57 -2.13 -2.90 -0.50
N GLU A 58 -0.89 -3.37 -0.71
CA GLU A 58 0.13 -3.41 0.35
C GLU A 58 0.54 -2.02 0.82
N VAL A 59 0.69 -1.04 -0.09
CA VAL A 59 0.98 0.35 0.27
C VAL A 59 -0.17 0.95 1.07
N MET A 60 -1.41 0.75 0.60
CA MET A 60 -2.62 1.18 1.30
C MET A 60 -2.71 0.55 2.70
N LYS A 61 -2.36 -0.73 2.84
CA LYS A 61 -2.38 -1.43 4.13
C LYS A 61 -1.31 -0.90 5.09
N LEU A 62 -0.07 -0.73 4.66
CA LEU A 62 1.01 -0.20 5.49
C LEU A 62 0.76 1.25 5.94
N THR A 63 0.15 2.03 5.06
CA THR A 63 -0.22 3.43 5.33
C THR A 63 -1.60 3.53 5.97
N LYS A 64 -2.26 2.40 6.24
CA LYS A 64 -3.59 2.29 6.87
C LYS A 64 -4.66 3.12 6.15
N GLY A 65 -4.63 3.12 4.82
CA GLY A 65 -5.54 3.86 3.97
C GLY A 65 -5.27 5.37 3.93
N LYS A 66 -4.21 5.85 4.59
CA LYS A 66 -3.86 7.28 4.62
C LYS A 66 -3.11 7.72 3.38
N ALA A 67 -2.40 6.86 2.66
CA ALA A 67 -1.69 7.29 1.45
C ALA A 67 -2.66 7.74 0.35
N SER A 68 -2.31 8.82 -0.35
CA SER A 68 -3.06 9.28 -1.51
C SER A 68 -2.93 8.29 -2.67
N PRO A 69 -4.04 7.76 -3.22
CA PRO A 69 -3.99 6.75 -4.29
C PRO A 69 -3.33 7.28 -5.57
N ASP A 70 -3.49 8.56 -5.90
CA ASP A 70 -2.81 9.19 -7.04
C ASP A 70 -1.28 9.16 -6.89
N VAL A 71 -0.80 9.52 -5.71
CA VAL A 71 0.63 9.54 -5.40
C VAL A 71 1.21 8.13 -5.38
N VAL A 72 0.48 7.19 -4.76
CA VAL A 72 0.86 5.77 -4.76
C VAL A 72 0.97 5.26 -6.19
N ASN A 73 -0.04 5.44 -7.02
CA ASN A 73 -0.01 4.97 -8.40
C ASN A 73 1.13 5.59 -9.21
N SER A 74 1.37 6.90 -9.06
CA SER A 74 2.48 7.57 -9.74
C SER A 74 3.83 6.95 -9.36
N ILE A 75 4.13 6.85 -8.06
CA ILE A 75 5.44 6.35 -7.60
C ILE A 75 5.58 4.85 -7.89
N LEU A 76 4.51 4.07 -7.70
CA LEU A 76 4.55 2.63 -7.91
C LEU A 76 4.77 2.29 -9.38
N SER A 77 4.13 3.02 -10.29
CA SER A 77 4.38 2.90 -11.73
C SER A 77 5.82 3.25 -12.10
N GLU A 78 6.38 4.34 -11.54
CA GLU A 78 7.78 4.72 -11.71
C GLU A 78 8.75 3.63 -11.22
N ARG A 79 8.44 2.98 -10.10
CA ARG A 79 9.29 1.94 -9.50
C ARG A 79 9.19 0.58 -10.19
N LEU A 80 8.04 0.26 -10.79
CA LEU A 80 7.83 -1.03 -11.45
C LEU A 80 8.10 -0.98 -12.97
N SER A 81 8.05 0.19 -13.60
CA SER A 81 8.34 0.38 -15.04
C SER A 81 9.83 0.52 -15.37
N ASN A 82 10.69 0.71 -14.36
CA ASN A 82 12.15 0.68 -14.46
C ASN A 82 12.65 -0.72 -14.14
#